data_AF-A0A0L8JKW7-F1
#
_entry.id   AF-A0A0L8JKW7-F1
#
_cell.length_a   1.000
_cell.length_b   1.000
_cell.length_c   1.000
_cell.angle_alpha   90.00
_cell.angle_beta   90.00
_cell.angle_gamma   90.00
#
_symmetry.space_group_name_H-M   'P 1'
#
loop_
_entity.id
_entity.type
_entity.pdbx_description
1 polymer ?
#
loop_
_entity_poly.entity_id
_entity_poly.type
_entity_poly.pdbx_seq_one_letter_code
_entity_poly.pdbx_strand_id
1 'polypeptide(L)' 'MNAMHQYLFDAYRAARLGEPAPPVPGTHDVAVLRSVRDRRRFARVLAGRPARGALRTALRRLLHPAPADRRRSCSC' A
#
# COMPACT_ATOMS: atom_id res chain seq x y z
N MET A 1 -26.96 8.55 9.76
CA MET A 1 -26.28 7.82 10.85
C MET A 1 -25.04 7.14 10.28
N ASN A 2 -23.87 7.29 10.91
CA ASN A 2 -22.58 6.84 10.37
C ASN A 2 -22.07 5.62 11.17
N ALA A 3 -21.52 4.61 10.48
CA ALA A 3 -21.03 3.36 11.08
C ALA A 3 -19.99 3.58 12.19
N MET A 4 -19.12 4.60 12.06
CA MET A 4 -18.15 4.92 13.12
C MET A 4 -18.81 5.45 14.39
N HIS A 5 -19.92 6.18 14.26
CA HIS A 5 -20.66 6.69 15.42
C HIS A 5 -21.38 5.55 16.16
N GLN A 6 -21.97 4.60 15.43
CA GLN A 6 -22.58 3.40 16.03
C GLN A 6 -21.55 2.55 16.76
N TYR A 7 -20.40 2.31 16.13
CA TYR A 7 -19.30 1.56 16.73
C TYR A 7 -18.84 2.16 18.07
N LEU A 8 -18.75 3.50 18.17
CA LEU A 8 -18.36 4.16 19.42
C LEU A 8 -19.34 3.89 20.57
N PHE A 9 -20.65 3.91 20.28
CA PHE A 9 -21.66 3.62 21.30
C PHE A 9 -21.66 2.15 21.72
N ASP A 10 -21.50 1.23 20.77
CA ASP A 10 -21.44 -0.20 21.07
C ASP A 10 -20.16 -0.59 21.81
N ALA A 11 -19.02 0.02 21.47
CA ALA A 11 -17.77 -0.17 22.20
C ALA A 11 -17.85 0.36 23.63
N TYR A 12 -18.47 1.54 23.83
CA TYR A 12 -18.70 2.09 25.16
C TYR A 12 -19.62 1.20 26.01
N ARG A 13 -20.70 0.68 25.40
CA ARG A 13 -21.60 -0.27 26.06
C ARG A 13 -20.88 -1.55 26.46
N ALA A 14 -20.12 -2.15 25.55
CA ALA A 14 -19.36 -3.37 25.81
C ALA A 14 -18.37 -3.19 26.96
N ALA A 15 -17.61 -2.09 26.96
CA ALA A 15 -16.68 -1.75 28.03
C ALA A 15 -17.38 -1.60 29.40
N ARG A 16 -18.61 -1.08 29.42
CA ARG A 16 -19.40 -0.87 30.64
C ARG A 16 -20.07 -2.15 31.16
N LEU A 17 -20.35 -3.11 30.27
CA LEU A 17 -20.93 -4.42 30.61
C LEU A 17 -19.86 -5.49 30.86
N GLY A 18 -18.58 -5.21 30.61
CA GLY A 18 -17.50 -6.20 30.70
C GLY A 18 -17.49 -7.19 29.53
N GLU A 19 -18.21 -6.88 28.46
CA GLU A 19 -18.29 -7.70 27.25
C GLU A 19 -17.11 -7.41 26.32
N PRO A 20 -16.67 -8.38 25.50
CA PRO A 20 -15.60 -8.17 24.55
C PRO A 20 -15.97 -7.07 23.54
N ALA A 21 -14.99 -6.22 23.24
CA ALA A 21 -15.19 -5.09 22.34
C ALA A 21 -15.62 -5.58 20.94
N PRO A 22 -16.60 -4.90 20.30
CA PRO A 22 -16.98 -5.23 18.94
C PRO A 22 -15.79 -5.08 17.99
N PRO A 23 -15.70 -5.90 16.93
CA PRO A 23 -14.59 -5.82 15.99
C PRO A 23 -14.55 -4.46 15.31
N VAL A 24 -13.35 -3.86 15.25
CA VAL A 24 -13.17 -2.53 14.67
C VAL A 24 -13.61 -2.56 13.20
N PRO A 25 -14.57 -1.71 12.79
CA PRO A 25 -14.94 -1.57 11.40
C PRO A 25 -13.71 -1.13 10.59
N GLY A 26 -13.45 -1.81 9.47
CA GLY A 26 -12.28 -1.53 8.62
C GLY A 26 -11.08 -2.45 8.80
N THR A 27 -11.06 -3.33 9.80
CA THR A 27 -10.00 -4.36 9.94
C THR A 27 -10.08 -5.40 8.82
N HIS A 28 -11.29 -5.79 8.42
CA HIS A 28 -11.50 -6.68 7.27
C HIS A 28 -11.08 -6.01 5.94
N ASP A 29 -11.20 -4.68 5.84
CA ASP A 29 -10.86 -3.95 4.62
C ASP A 29 -9.35 -3.97 4.36
N VAL A 30 -8.51 -3.92 5.40
CA VAL A 30 -7.05 -4.02 5.25
C VAL A 30 -6.64 -5.40 4.72
N ALA A 31 -7.27 -6.47 5.21
CA ALA A 31 -7.02 -7.83 4.71
C ALA A 31 -7.44 -7.98 3.25
N VAL A 32 -8.59 -7.40 2.87
CA VAL A 32 -9.06 -7.35 1.49
C VAL A 32 -8.13 -6.53 0.60
N LEU A 33 -7.65 -5.37 1.07
CA LEU A 33 -6.69 -4.55 0.33
C LEU A 33 -5.36 -5.29 0.11
N ARG A 34 -4.91 -6.08 1.10
CA ARG A 34 -3.71 -6.90 1.00
C ARG A 34 -3.89 -8.03 -0.02
N SER A 35 -5.02 -8.72 -0.01
CA SER A 35 -5.32 -9.78 -0.98
C SER A 35 -5.43 -9.26 -2.41
N VAL A 36 -6.04 -8.08 -2.61
CA VAL A 36 -6.09 -7.40 -3.92
C VAL A 36 -4.69 -7.04 -4.41
N ARG A 37 -3.82 -6.54 -3.52
CA ARG A 37 -2.43 -6.24 -3.85
C ARG A 37 -1.66 -7.49 -4.27
N ASP A 38 -1.85 -8.60 -3.57
CA ASP A 38 -1.21 -9.87 -3.91
C ASP A 38 -1.75 -10.42 -5.24
N ARG A 39 -3.07 -10.39 -5.47
CA ARG A 39 -3.68 -10.75 -6.76
C ARG A 39 -3.09 -9.96 -7.92
N ARG A 40 -2.93 -8.64 -7.77
CA ARG A 40 -2.30 -7.78 -8.77
C ARG A 40 -0.82 -8.13 -9.01
N ARG A 41 -0.11 -8.55 -7.96
CA ARG A 41 1.28 -9.01 -8.07
C ARG A 41 1.36 -10.30 -8.87
N PHE A 42 0.50 -11.27 -8.57
CA PHE A 42 0.42 -12.53 -9.33
C PHE A 42 0.02 -12.30 -10.78
N ALA A 43 -0.97 -11.43 -11.04
CA ALA A 43 -1.38 -11.07 -12.40
C ALA A 43 -0.22 -10.47 -13.22
N ARG A 44 0.68 -9.70 -12.60
CA ARG A 44 1.87 -9.18 -13.29
C ARG A 44 2.88 -10.26 -13.65
N VAL A 45 3.06 -11.27 -12.79
CA VAL A 45 3.92 -12.44 -13.08
C VAL A 45 3.35 -13.22 -14.26
N LEU A 46 2.03 -13.47 -14.26
CA LEU A 46 1.36 -14.14 -15.39
C LEU A 46 1.48 -13.34 -16.70
N ALA A 47 1.48 -12.01 -16.62
CA ALA A 47 1.71 -11.14 -17.78
C ALA A 47 3.18 -11.04 -18.22
N GLY A 48 4.07 -11.90 -17.71
CA GLY A 48 5.50 -11.91 -18.07
C GLY A 48 6.28 -10.68 -17.60
N ARG A 49 5.71 -9.83 -16.73
CA ARG A 49 6.36 -8.62 -16.22
C ARG A 49 7.02 -8.88 -14.88
N PRO A 50 8.29 -8.47 -14.68
CA PRO A 50 8.99 -8.70 -13.41
C PRO A 50 8.26 -7.97 -12.28
N ALA A 51 7.72 -8.75 -11.34
CA ALA A 51 6.79 -8.27 -10.31
C ALA A 51 7.41 -7.26 -9.32
N ARG A 52 8.74 -7.19 -9.22
CA ARG A 52 9.48 -6.35 -8.28
C ARG A 52 10.82 -5.96 -8.88
N GLY A 53 10.87 -4.86 -9.59
CA GLY A 53 12.12 -4.36 -10.17
C GLY A 53 11.84 -3.15 -11.03
N ALA A 54 11.33 -3.38 -12.24
CA ALA A 54 11.17 -2.35 -13.28
C ALA A 54 10.48 -1.07 -12.81
N LEU A 55 9.39 -1.16 -12.05
CA LEU A 55 8.71 0.02 -11.51
C LEU A 55 9.56 0.80 -10.50
N ARG A 56 10.27 0.11 -9.60
CA ARG A 56 11.10 0.76 -8.57
C ARG A 56 12.37 1.36 -9.19
N THR A 57 12.94 0.70 -10.20
CA THR A 57 14.07 1.22 -10.98
C THR A 57 13.65 2.41 -11.85
N ALA A 58 12.48 2.35 -12.50
CA ALA A 58 11.93 3.46 -13.27
C ALA A 58 11.62 4.66 -12.38
N LEU A 59 10.97 4.45 -11.23
CA LEU A 59 10.69 5.52 -10.27
C LEU A 59 11.99 6.15 -9.75
N ARG A 60 13.02 5.35 -9.46
CA ARG A 60 14.34 5.86 -9.08
C ARG A 60 14.99 6.70 -10.17
N ARG A 61 14.89 6.29 -11.44
CA ARG A 61 15.42 7.08 -12.58
C ARG A 61 14.65 8.38 -12.80
N LEU A 62 13.34 8.38 -12.56
CA LEU A 62 12.50 9.59 -12.65
C LEU A 62 12.78 10.56 -11.50
N LEU A 63 13.02 10.06 -10.29
CA LEU A 63 13.29 10.87 -9.10
C LEU A 63 14.75 11.32 -8.97
N HIS A 64 15.67 10.56 -9.57
CA HIS A 64 17.07 10.97 -9.75
C HIS A 64 17.38 11.01 -11.24
N PRO A 65 16.94 12.07 -11.95
CA PRO A 65 17.51 12.38 -13.24
C PRO A 65 18.99 12.62 -12.98
N ALA A 66 19.84 11.66 -13.37
CA ALA A 66 21.27 11.83 -13.26
C ALA A 66 21.62 13.13 -14.00
N PRO A 67 22.36 14.07 -13.37
CA PRO A 67 22.86 15.22 -14.10
C PRO A 67 23.70 14.66 -15.24
N ALA A 68 23.34 15.00 -16.47
CA ALA A 68 24.13 14.66 -17.64
C ALA A 68 25.51 15.29 -17.45
N ASP A 69 26.49 14.49 -17.01
CA ASP A 69 27.86 14.95 -16.88
C ASP A 69 28.39 15.21 -18.28
N ARG A 70 28.35 16.49 -18.62
CA ARG A 70 28.88 17.09 -19.82
C ARG A 70 30.41 17.12 -19.68
N ARG A 71 31.07 15.95 -19.81
CA ARG A 71 32.52 15.85 -19.98
C ARG A 71 32.84 15.14 -21.30
N ARG A 72 32.50 15.85 -22.38
CA ARG A 72 33.36 15.91 -23.57
C ARG A 72 34.49 16.90 -23.27
N SER A 73 35.64 16.72 -23.92
CA SER A 73 36.89 17.49 -23.84
C SER A 73 37.80 17.06 -22.66
N CYS A 74 39.07 16.69 -22.83
CA CYS A 74 40.02 16.81 -23.94
C CYS A 74 40.86 15.53 -24.07
N SER A 75 41.07 15.09 -25.30
CA SER A 75 42.28 14.34 -25.72
C SER A 75 43.26 15.42 -26.18
N CYS A 76 44.38 15.53 -25.48
CA CYS A 76 45.66 16.08 -25.92
C CYS A 76 46.74 15.27 -25.22
#